data_AF-A0A562WA95-F1
#
_entry.id   AF-A0A562WA95-F1
#
_cell.length_a   1.000
_cell.length_b   1.000
_cell.length_c   1.000
_cell.angle_alpha   90.00
_cell.angle_beta   90.00
_cell.angle_gamma   90.00
#
_symmetry.space_group_name_H-M   'P 1'
#
loop_
_entity.id
_entity.type
_entity.pdbx_description
1 polymer ?
#
loop_
_entity_poly.entity_id
_entity_poly.type
_entity_poly.pdbx_seq_one_letter_code
_entity_poly.pdbx_strand_id
1 'polypeptide(L)' 'MPLMRIQLESDRTTARRVMELHLAGKIHRESRDAAREEVWRRGRTPAGEPVFVGVTNGEPVRLLYDVEVYWDTTR' A
#
# COMPACT_ATOMS: atom_id res chain seq x y z
N MET A 1 -15.91 -2.41 -5.36
CA MET A 1 -14.91 -1.43 -5.83
C MET A 1 -13.74 -2.18 -6.47
N PRO A 2 -13.13 -1.71 -7.57
CA PRO A 2 -11.90 -2.30 -8.09
C PRO A 2 -10.76 -2.18 -7.07
N LEU A 3 -9.91 -3.20 -7.01
CA LEU A 3 -8.70 -3.19 -6.18
C LEU A 3 -7.51 -2.71 -7.00
N MET A 4 -6.74 -1.80 -6.42
CA MET A 4 -5.53 -1.24 -7.01
C MET A 4 -4.32 -1.63 -6.15
N ARG A 5 -3.36 -2.33 -6.75
CA ARG A 5 -2.10 -2.66 -6.09
C ARG A 5 -1.11 -1.50 -6.18
N ILE A 6 -0.68 -1.05 -5.01
CA ILE A 6 0.33 -0.03 -4.80
C ILE A 6 1.64 -0.69 -4.38
N GLN A 7 2.73 -0.19 -4.94
CA GLN A 7 4.09 -0.55 -4.53
C GLN A 7 4.78 0.71 -4.04
N LEU A 8 5.24 0.68 -2.80
CA LEU A 8 6.03 1.77 -2.21
C LEU A 8 7.47 1.31 -2.09
N GLU A 9 8.41 2.15 -2.52
CA GLU A 9 9.83 1.90 -2.25
C GLU A 9 10.09 1.92 -0.75
N SER A 10 10.97 1.04 -0.30
CA SER A 10 11.31 0.92 1.11
C SER A 10 12.72 0.35 1.25
N ASP A 11 13.24 0.44 2.47
CA ASP A 11 14.46 -0.25 2.86
C ASP A 11 14.13 -1.53 3.64
N ARG A 12 15.12 -2.42 3.81
CA ARG A 12 14.93 -3.71 4.50
C ARG A 12 14.51 -3.56 5.96
N THR A 13 14.96 -2.51 6.64
CA THR A 13 14.65 -2.25 8.05
C THR A 13 13.18 -1.86 8.19
N THR A 14 12.72 -0.93 7.36
CA THR A 14 11.34 -0.48 7.31
C THR A 14 10.41 -1.61 6.88
N ALA A 15 10.76 -2.36 5.83
CA ALA A 15 10.01 -3.52 5.36
C ALA A 15 9.82 -4.57 6.45
N ARG A 16 10.88 -4.89 7.19
CA ARG A 16 10.83 -5.80 8.33
C ARG A 16 9.89 -5.28 9.42
N ARG A 17 10.00 -4.01 9.80
CA ARG A 17 9.15 -3.40 10.84
C ARG A 17 7.67 -3.43 10.46
N VAL A 18 7.33 -3.12 9.21
CA VAL A 18 5.95 -3.17 8.70
C VAL A 18 5.41 -4.60 8.75
N MET A 19 6.22 -5.58 8.34
CA MET A 19 5.87 -7.00 8.42
C MET A 19 5.63 -7.45 9.86
N GLU A 20 6.52 -7.11 10.80
CA GLU A 20 6.37 -7.46 12.22
C GLU A 20 5.09 -6.86 12.82
N LEU A 21 4.76 -5.61 12.48
CA LEU A 21 3.51 -4.99 12.88
C LEU A 21 2.30 -5.72 12.31
N HIS A 22 2.33 -6.06 11.01
CA HIS A 22 1.26 -6.79 10.36
C HIS A 22 1.00 -8.16 11.02
N LEU A 23 2.06 -8.92 11.30
CA LEU A 23 1.96 -10.20 12.01
C LEU A 23 1.40 -10.06 13.43
N ALA A 24 1.63 -8.91 14.07
CA ALA A 24 1.05 -8.57 15.38
C ALA A 24 -0.39 -8.01 15.29
N GLY A 25 -1.02 -8.01 14.12
CA GLY A 25 -2.35 -7.41 13.89
C GLY A 25 -2.36 -5.89 14.01
N LYS A 26 -1.20 -5.24 13.93
CA LYS A 26 -1.01 -3.79 14.01
C LYS A 26 -0.73 -3.22 12.63
N ILE A 27 -0.86 -1.89 12.54
CA ILE A 27 -0.62 -1.16 11.31
C ILE A 27 0.61 -0.25 11.46
N HIS A 28 1.35 -0.12 10.37
CA HIS A 28 2.32 0.95 10.22
C HIS A 28 1.65 2.14 9.52
N ARG A 29 1.30 3.18 10.29
CA ARG A 29 0.46 4.30 9.81
C ARG A 29 1.09 5.05 8.65
N GLU A 30 2.37 5.40 8.76
CA GLU A 30 3.09 6.18 7.75
C GLU A 30 3.09 5.49 6.37
N SER A 31 3.34 4.18 6.31
CA SER A 31 3.30 3.46 5.04
C SER A 31 1.89 3.27 4.49
N ARG A 32 0.88 3.23 5.36
CA ARG A 32 -0.53 3.19 4.95
C ARG A 32 -0.97 4.52 4.36
N ASP A 33 -0.59 5.63 4.99
CA ASP A 33 -0.87 6.97 4.48
C ASP A 33 -0.15 7.21 3.15
N ALA A 34 1.11 6.80 3.04
CA ALA A 34 1.86 6.84 1.78
C ALA A 34 1.20 6.01 0.66
N ALA A 35 0.62 4.84 0.98
CA ALA A 35 -0.10 4.03 0.00
C ALA A 35 -1.37 4.74 -0.49
N ARG A 36 -2.09 5.43 0.39
CA ARG A 36 -3.24 6.25 0.04
C ARG A 36 -2.85 7.44 -0.84
N GLU A 37 -1.78 8.14 -0.51
CA GLU A 37 -1.27 9.25 -1.33
C GLU A 37 -0.87 8.80 -2.73
N GLU A 38 -0.27 7.62 -2.86
CA GLU A 38 0.13 7.07 -4.15
C GLU A 38 -1.09 6.76 -5.06
N VAL A 39 -2.23 6.38 -4.49
CA VAL A 39 -3.49 6.23 -5.25
C VAL A 39 -3.90 7.57 -5.87
N TRP A 40 -3.85 8.66 -5.10
CA TRP A 40 -4.13 10.00 -5.60
C TRP A 40 -3.15 10.43 -6.67
N ARG A 41 -1.85 10.20 -6.48
CA ARG A 41 -0.81 10.50 -7.47
C ARG A 41 -1.03 9.78 -8.80
N ARG A 42 -1.66 8.60 -8.78
CA ARG A 42 -2.01 7.82 -9.98
C ARG A 42 -3.37 8.19 -10.58
N GLY A 43 -4.00 9.27 -10.12
CA GLY A 43 -5.26 9.77 -10.67
C GLY A 43 -6.47 8.89 -10.33
N ARG A 44 -6.43 8.19 -9.19
CA ARG A 44 -7.55 7.40 -8.68
C ARG A 44 -8.01 7.95 -7.34
N THR A 45 -9.28 7.69 -7.00
CA THR A 45 -9.85 8.05 -5.70
C THR A 45 -9.89 6.81 -4.81
N PRO A 46 -9.21 6.80 -3.66
CA PRO A 46 -9.31 5.70 -2.71
C PRO A 46 -10.72 5.62 -2.13
N ALA A 47 -11.31 4.42 -2.18
CA ALA A 47 -12.63 4.09 -1.65
C ALA A 47 -12.55 3.36 -0.30
N GLY A 48 -11.37 2.89 0.08
CA GLY A 48 -11.15 2.15 1.32
C GLY A 48 -9.78 2.42 1.94
N GLU A 49 -9.51 1.74 3.03
CA GLU A 49 -8.24 1.80 3.74
C GLU A 49 -7.21 0.88 3.07
N PRO A 50 -5.96 1.34 2.84
CA PRO A 50 -4.92 0.48 2.30
C PRO A 50 -4.65 -0.73 3.19
N VAL A 51 -4.66 -1.92 2.58
CA VAL A 51 -4.36 -3.20 3.22
C VAL A 51 -2.97 -3.63 2.83
N PHE A 52 -2.08 -3.81 3.81
CA PHE A 52 -0.77 -4.36 3.56
C PHE A 52 -0.87 -5.84 3.18
N VAL A 53 -0.26 -6.22 2.04
CA VAL A 53 -0.32 -7.59 1.51
C VAL A 53 1.04 -8.27 1.42
N GLY A 54 2.13 -7.55 1.70
CA GLY A 54 3.45 -8.12 1.83
C GLY A 54 4.57 -7.22 1.31
N VAL A 55 5.72 -7.84 1.07
CA VAL A 55 6.91 -7.18 0.54
C VAL A 55 7.42 -7.92 -0.69
N THR A 56 8.12 -7.22 -1.58
CA THR A 56 8.82 -7.88 -2.69
C THR A 56 10.09 -8.58 -2.19
N ASN A 57 10.53 -9.62 -2.91
CA ASN A 57 11.79 -10.33 -2.64
C ASN A 57 13.02 -9.70 -3.34
N GLY A 58 12.82 -8.61 -4.10
CA GLY A 58 13.87 -7.97 -4.90
C GLY A 58 14.62 -6.86 -4.16
N GLU A 59 15.65 -6.31 -4.82
CA GLU A 59 16.37 -5.11 -4.39
C GLU A 59 16.15 -4.01 -5.46
N PRO A 60 15.55 -2.85 -5.12
CA PRO A 60 15.10 -2.47 -3.78
C PRO A 60 13.84 -3.22 -3.31
N VAL A 61 13.73 -3.40 -2.00
CA VAL A 61 12.52 -3.96 -1.38
C VAL A 61 11.37 -2.97 -1.50
N ARG A 62 10.15 -3.48 -1.70
CA ARG A 62 8.95 -2.65 -1.83
C ARG A 62 7.85 -3.18 -0.92
N LEU A 63 7.11 -2.26 -0.31
CA LEU A 63 5.88 -2.59 0.41
C LEU A 63 4.73 -2.71 -0.59
N LEU A 64 3.93 -3.75 -0.45
CA LEU A 64 2.75 -4.00 -1.28
C LEU A 64 1.50 -3.67 -0.48
N TYR A 65 0.65 -2.83 -1.06
CA TYR A 65 -0.65 -2.49 -0.52
C TYR A 65 -1.74 -2.70 -1.57
N ASP A 66 -2.88 -3.22 -1.15
CA ASP A 66 -4.10 -3.18 -1.94
C ASP A 66 -4.99 -2.07 -1.42
N VAL A 67 -5.53 -1.26 -2.32
CA VAL A 67 -6.44 -0.18 -1.99
C VAL A 67 -7.68 -0.31 -2.88
N GLU A 68 -8.85 -0.33 -2.27
CA GLU A 68 -10.09 -0.18 -3.02
C GLU A 68 -10.14 1.23 -3.61
N VAL A 69 -10.50 1.35 -4.89
CA VAL A 69 -10.66 2.64 -5.57
C VAL A 69 -12.03 2.74 -6.21
N TYR A 70 -12.53 3.96 -6.41
CA TYR A 70 -13.77 4.15 -7.18
C TYR A 70 -13.55 3.75 -8.65
N TRP A 71 -14.62 3.26 -9.29
CA TRP A 71 -14.62 3.04 -10.74
C TRP A 71 -14.42 4.38 -11.45
N ASP A 72 -13.59 4.37 -12.49
CA ASP A 72 -13.46 5.52 -13.39
C ASP A 72 -14.78 5.64 -14.17
N THR A 73 -15.59 6.64 -13.84
CA THR A 73 -16.90 6.87 -14.48
C THR A 73 -16.78 7.61 -15.81
N THR A 74 -15.56 7.95 -16.24
CA THR A 74 -15.32 8.67 -17.49
C THR A 74 -15.29 7.68 -18.66
N ARG A 75 -16.41 7.56 -19.36
CA ARG A 75 -16.56 6.85 -20.64
C ARG A 75 -16.82 7.86 -21.75
#